data_AF-A0A6P0XZ48-F1
#
_entry.id   AF-A0A6P0XZ48-F1
#
_cell.length_a   1.000
_cell.length_b   1.000
_cell.length_c   1.000
_cell.angle_alpha   90.00
_cell.angle_beta   90.00
_cell.angle_gamma   90.00
#
_symmetry.space_group_name_H-M   'P 1'
#
loop_
_entity.id
_entity.type
_entity.pdbx_description
1 polymer ?
#
loop_
_entity_poly.entity_id
_entity_poly.type
_entity_poly.pdbx_seq_one_letter_code
_entity_poly.pdbx_strand_id
1 'polypeptide(L)'
;HLLGTKYQPDLTGTILALEDTNEVPYRIDRMLTHWRMAGVLQQLNGIALGRFSQCSPGLMNNTEFTVEDVLRDRLSDLNIPIVSELPFGHDSPNAALPVGVEANLDGDKGILEII
;
A
#
# COMPACT_ATOMS: atom_id res chain seq x y z
N HIS A 1 -7.99 8.67 4.48
CA HIS A 1 -9.15 9.50 4.87
C HIS A 1 -10.04 8.90 5.96
N LEU A 2 -10.23 7.58 6.04
CA LEU A 2 -11.14 6.98 7.03
C LEU A 2 -10.52 6.72 8.41
N LEU A 3 -9.18 6.78 8.54
CA LEU A 3 -8.48 6.55 9.80
C LEU A 3 -9.00 7.47 10.92
N GLY A 4 -9.24 6.88 12.09
CA GLY A 4 -9.76 7.57 13.27
C GLY A 4 -11.26 7.91 13.23
N THR A 5 -11.97 7.52 12.16
CA THR A 5 -13.42 7.74 12.04
C THR A 5 -14.22 6.48 12.38
N LYS A 6 -15.52 6.62 12.62
CA LYS A 6 -16.44 5.48 12.81
C LYS A 6 -16.58 4.55 11.60
N TYR A 7 -16.02 4.94 10.45
CA TYR A 7 -16.05 4.17 9.21
C TYR A 7 -14.73 3.43 8.94
N GLN A 8 -13.74 3.56 9.83
CA GLN A 8 -12.52 2.77 9.74
C GLN A 8 -12.88 1.28 9.99
N PRO A 9 -12.54 0.35 9.08
CA PRO A 9 -12.70 -1.08 9.35
C PRO A 9 -11.74 -1.54 10.44
N ASP A 10 -12.04 -2.68 11.06
CA ASP A 10 -11.05 -3.37 11.88
C ASP A 10 -9.93 -3.89 10.98
N LEU A 11 -8.69 -3.50 11.29
CA LEU A 11 -7.50 -3.84 10.52
C LEU A 11 -6.69 -4.98 11.16
N THR A 12 -7.11 -5.45 12.33
CA THR A 12 -6.42 -6.49 13.09
C THR A 12 -6.34 -7.79 12.28
N GLY A 13 -5.12 -8.24 12.01
CA GLY A 13 -4.84 -9.48 11.27
C GLY A 13 -5.18 -9.43 9.77
N THR A 14 -5.41 -8.24 9.21
CA THR A 14 -5.82 -8.08 7.80
C THR A 14 -4.63 -7.99 6.84
N ILE A 15 -4.88 -8.30 5.57
CA ILE A 15 -4.00 -7.91 4.45
C ILE A 15 -4.49 -6.56 3.94
N LEU A 16 -3.64 -5.54 4.03
CA LEU A 16 -3.95 -4.21 3.52
C LEU A 16 -3.55 -4.09 2.05
N ALA A 17 -4.51 -3.80 1.17
CA ALA A 17 -4.23 -3.47 -0.23
C ALA A 17 -4.10 -1.95 -0.43
N LEU A 18 -3.02 -1.50 -1.06
CA LEU A 18 -2.76 -0.09 -1.37
C LEU A 18 -2.38 0.11 -2.83
N GLU A 19 -2.89 1.16 -3.44
CA GLU A 19 -2.55 1.66 -4.77
C GLU A 19 -2.85 3.17 -4.82
N ASP A 20 -2.32 3.88 -5.79
CA ASP A 20 -2.64 5.29 -6.00
C ASP A 20 -2.33 5.72 -7.44
N THR A 21 -2.80 6.89 -7.86
CA THR A 21 -2.46 7.49 -9.15
C THR A 21 -2.29 9.00 -9.08
N ASN A 22 -1.42 9.54 -9.94
CA ASN A 22 -1.17 10.98 -10.06
C ASN A 22 -0.68 11.62 -8.75
N GLU A 23 -0.08 10.82 -7.87
CA GLU A 23 0.49 11.29 -6.61
C GLU A 23 2.01 11.40 -6.71
N VAL A 24 2.54 12.52 -6.25
CA VAL A 24 3.99 12.70 -6.14
C VAL A 24 4.50 12.00 -4.87
N PRO A 25 5.75 11.47 -4.85
CA PRO A 25 6.26 10.64 -3.75
C PRO A 25 6.06 11.22 -2.34
N TYR A 26 6.27 12.52 -2.15
CA TYR A 26 6.10 13.15 -0.84
C TYR A 26 4.66 13.08 -0.29
N ARG A 27 3.66 12.94 -1.15
CA ARG A 27 2.26 12.81 -0.73
C ARG A 27 1.95 11.39 -0.26
N ILE A 28 2.50 10.38 -0.95
CA ILE A 28 2.48 8.99 -0.49
C ILE A 28 3.18 8.90 0.87
N ASP A 29 4.35 9.52 1.01
CA ASP A 29 5.10 9.59 2.27
C ASP A 29 4.26 10.18 3.40
N ARG A 30 3.63 11.33 3.15
CA ARG A 30 2.75 11.98 4.12
C ARG A 30 1.58 11.09 4.52
N MET A 31 0.99 10.36 3.56
CA MET A 31 -0.11 9.44 3.84
C MET A 31 0.36 8.26 4.69
N LEU A 32 1.44 7.57 4.31
CA LEU A 32 1.98 6.44 5.07
C LEU A 32 2.49 6.85 6.44
N THR A 33 3.07 8.05 6.58
CA THR A 33 3.45 8.63 7.88
C THR A 33 2.23 8.78 8.78
N HIS A 34 1.10 9.25 8.26
CA HIS A 34 -0.14 9.33 9.03
C HIS A 34 -0.64 7.94 9.47
N TRP A 35 -0.59 6.93 8.58
CA TRP A 35 -0.92 5.55 8.93
C TRP A 35 -0.01 4.99 10.03
N ARG A 36 1.30 5.26 9.97
CA ARG A 36 2.26 4.88 11.01
C ARG A 36 1.95 5.55 12.35
N MET A 37 1.70 6.86 12.35
CA MET A 37 1.35 7.61 13.55
C MET A 37 0.01 7.16 14.18
N ALA A 38 -0.92 6.66 13.37
CA ALA A 38 -2.18 6.10 13.85
C ALA A 38 -2.01 4.72 14.52
N GLY A 39 -0.84 4.08 14.40
CA GLY A 39 -0.54 2.79 15.06
C GLY A 39 -1.29 1.58 14.48
N VAL A 40 -1.86 1.72 13.28
CA VAL A 40 -2.68 0.68 12.65
C VAL A 40 -1.86 -0.31 11.81
N LEU A 41 -0.68 0.11 11.32
CA LEU A 41 0.14 -0.76 10.46
C LEU A 41 0.72 -1.96 11.22
N GLN A 42 0.95 -1.83 12.53
CA GLN A 42 1.46 -2.91 13.39
C GLN A 42 0.45 -4.02 13.63
N GLN A 43 -0.82 -3.81 13.24
CA GLN A 43 -1.91 -4.77 13.43
C GLN A 43 -2.13 -5.64 12.19
N LEU A 44 -1.46 -5.32 11.07
CA LEU A 44 -1.63 -6.01 9.80
C LEU A 44 -0.88 -7.34 9.77
N ASN A 45 -1.39 -8.29 9.00
CA ASN A 45 -0.70 -9.55 8.68
C ASN A 45 0.01 -9.53 7.32
N GLY A 46 -0.20 -8.50 6.51
CA GLY A 46 0.48 -8.34 5.23
C GLY A 46 0.06 -7.08 4.48
N ILE A 47 0.84 -6.70 3.46
CA ILE A 47 0.55 -5.56 2.60
C ILE A 47 0.65 -5.97 1.13
N ALA A 48 -0.45 -5.80 0.40
CA ALA A 48 -0.54 -5.98 -1.04
C ALA A 48 -0.44 -4.60 -1.71
N LEU A 49 0.65 -4.35 -2.44
CA LEU A 49 0.86 -3.10 -3.17
C LEU A 49 0.52 -3.32 -4.65
N GLY A 50 -0.52 -2.62 -5.11
CA GLY A 50 -0.87 -2.50 -6.51
C GLY A 50 0.02 -1.49 -7.21
N ARG A 51 -0.44 -0.95 -8.34
CA ARG A 51 0.34 -0.01 -9.14
C ARG A 51 0.16 1.43 -8.70
N PHE A 52 1.28 2.11 -8.46
CA PHE A 52 1.34 3.55 -8.22
C PHE A 52 1.50 4.29 -9.55
N SER A 53 0.38 4.51 -10.24
CA SER A 53 0.35 4.87 -11.66
C SER A 53 0.56 6.38 -11.87
N GLN A 54 1.50 6.78 -12.72
CA GLN A 54 1.86 8.20 -12.94
C GLN A 54 2.35 8.91 -11.66
N CYS A 55 2.92 8.16 -10.73
CA CYS A 55 3.41 8.68 -9.46
C CYS A 55 4.90 9.02 -9.53
N SER A 56 5.26 9.98 -10.37
CA SER A 56 6.65 10.43 -10.56
C SER A 56 6.98 11.67 -9.73
N PRO A 57 8.25 11.92 -9.38
CA PRO A 57 8.69 13.23 -8.87
C PRO A 57 8.23 14.34 -9.81
N GLY A 58 7.53 15.34 -9.27
CA GLY A 58 6.98 16.44 -10.08
C GLY A 58 8.10 17.32 -10.66
N LEU A 59 7.85 17.95 -11.81
CA LEU A 59 8.83 18.77 -12.55
C LEU A 59 9.46 19.93 -11.74
N MET A 60 8.81 20.38 -10.67
CA MET A 60 9.30 21.47 -9.81
C MET A 60 10.18 21.00 -8.65
N ASN A 61 10.18 19.71 -8.33
CA ASN A 61 10.88 19.14 -7.20
C ASN A 61 11.87 18.10 -7.73
N ASN A 62 13.15 18.48 -7.81
CA ASN A 62 14.27 17.55 -7.99
C ASN A 62 14.47 16.68 -6.73
N THR A 63 13.40 16.18 -6.12
CA THR A 63 13.50 15.17 -5.07
C THR A 63 13.93 13.86 -5.72
N GLU A 64 15.08 13.34 -5.31
CA GLU A 64 15.68 12.13 -5.88
C GLU A 64 14.91 10.85 -5.53
N PHE A 65 14.03 10.88 -4.52
CA PHE A 65 13.37 9.67 -4.02
C PHE A 65 12.09 9.33 -4.78
N THR A 66 11.95 8.05 -5.13
CA THR A 66 10.81 7.51 -5.87
C THR A 66 9.69 7.05 -4.92
N VAL A 67 8.56 6.60 -5.48
CA VAL A 67 7.50 5.98 -4.66
C VAL A 67 7.99 4.67 -4.03
N GLU A 68 8.81 3.90 -4.75
CA GLU A 68 9.41 2.67 -4.25
C GLU A 68 10.33 2.93 -3.06
N ASP A 69 11.09 4.03 -3.08
CA ASP A 69 11.91 4.45 -1.94
C ASP A 69 11.05 4.76 -0.71
N VAL A 70 9.94 5.49 -0.91
CA VAL A 70 8.98 5.81 0.16
C VAL A 70 8.33 4.54 0.72
N LEU A 71 7.84 3.64 -0.14
CA LEU A 71 7.23 2.39 0.28
C LEU A 71 8.22 1.54 1.08
N ARG A 72 9.48 1.46 0.61
CA ARG A 72 10.54 0.73 1.31
C ARG A 72 10.83 1.33 2.67
N ASP A 73 11.07 2.64 2.76
CA ASP A 73 11.34 3.33 4.03
C ASP A 73 10.18 3.18 5.02
N ARG A 74 8.95 3.35 4.54
CA ARG A 74 7.77 3.41 5.40
C ARG A 74 7.17 2.06 5.76
N LEU A 75 7.53 0.95 5.11
CA LEU A 75 6.87 -0.35 5.34
C LEU A 75 7.84 -1.48 5.73
N SER A 76 9.14 -1.37 5.40
CA SER A 76 10.09 -2.49 5.54
C SER A 76 10.33 -2.98 6.97
N ASP A 77 10.11 -2.13 7.98
CA ASP A 77 10.35 -2.46 9.39
C ASP A 77 9.15 -3.15 10.09
N LEU A 78 8.05 -3.37 9.37
CA LEU A 78 6.85 -3.99 9.91
C LEU A 78 6.99 -5.50 10.13
N ASN A 79 8.01 -6.14 9.56
CA ASN A 79 8.27 -7.60 9.66
C ASN A 79 7.08 -8.48 9.26
N ILE A 80 6.34 -8.06 8.23
CA ILE A 80 5.21 -8.79 7.63
C ILE A 80 5.44 -8.96 6.12
N PRO A 81 4.77 -9.92 5.46
CA PRO A 81 4.83 -10.05 4.01
C PRO A 81 4.36 -8.79 3.29
N ILE A 82 5.15 -8.33 2.32
CA ILE A 82 4.81 -7.22 1.44
C ILE A 82 5.04 -7.69 0.01
N VAL A 83 4.00 -7.64 -0.83
CA VAL A 83 4.09 -7.97 -2.26
C VAL A 83 3.75 -6.74 -3.06
N SER A 84 4.61 -6.38 -4.01
CA SER A 84 4.41 -5.23 -4.91
C SER A 84 4.11 -5.63 -6.34
N GLU A 85 3.75 -4.64 -7.17
CA GLU A 85 3.43 -4.83 -8.59
C GLU A 85 2.23 -5.77 -8.84
N LEU A 86 1.33 -5.89 -7.86
CA LEU A 86 0.10 -6.65 -8.04
C LEU A 86 -0.78 -6.00 -9.11
N PRO A 87 -1.54 -6.79 -9.90
CA PRO A 87 -2.19 -6.29 -11.10
C PRO A 87 -3.51 -5.56 -10.81
N PHE A 88 -3.54 -4.66 -9.83
CA PHE A 88 -4.68 -3.77 -9.53
C PHE A 88 -4.19 -2.32 -9.40
N GLY A 89 -5.08 -1.37 -9.65
CA GLY A 89 -4.80 0.07 -9.57
C GLY A 89 -5.48 0.83 -10.70
N HIS A 90 -4.80 1.81 -11.29
CA HIS A 90 -5.36 2.64 -12.36
C HIS A 90 -4.97 2.24 -13.79
N ASP A 91 -3.95 1.38 -13.94
CA ASP A 91 -3.45 0.93 -15.25
C ASP A 91 -4.01 -0.45 -15.67
N SER A 92 -4.00 -0.72 -16.97
CA SER A 92 -4.38 -2.03 -17.52
C SER A 92 -3.21 -3.03 -17.49
N PRO A 93 -3.44 -4.31 -17.12
CA PRO A 93 -4.71 -4.88 -16.66
C PRO A 93 -5.02 -4.49 -15.21
N ASN A 94 -6.29 -4.17 -14.93
CA ASN A 94 -6.79 -3.88 -13.58
C ASN A 94 -7.69 -5.02 -13.11
N ALA A 95 -7.10 -5.97 -12.39
CA ALA A 95 -7.78 -7.13 -11.84
C ALA A 95 -8.74 -6.70 -10.72
N ALA A 96 -9.95 -7.27 -10.72
CA ALA A 96 -10.90 -7.05 -9.65
C ALA A 96 -10.38 -7.68 -8.34
N LEU A 97 -10.23 -6.86 -7.30
CA LEU A 97 -9.84 -7.30 -5.97
C LEU A 97 -11.07 -7.30 -5.04
N PRO A 98 -11.63 -8.47 -4.67
CA PRO A 98 -12.70 -8.53 -3.68
C PRO A 98 -12.20 -8.07 -2.31
N VAL A 99 -12.93 -7.17 -1.67
CA VAL A 99 -12.58 -6.61 -0.35
C VAL A 99 -13.39 -7.27 0.74
N GLY A 100 -12.74 -7.66 1.84
CA GLY A 100 -13.38 -8.28 3.01
C GLY A 100 -13.54 -9.80 2.92
N VAL A 101 -12.86 -10.44 1.96
CA VAL A 101 -12.78 -11.90 1.84
C VAL A 101 -11.47 -12.43 2.42
N GLU A 102 -11.41 -13.74 2.68
CA GLU A 102 -10.17 -14.39 3.08
C GLU A 102 -9.19 -14.46 1.89
N ALA A 103 -7.92 -14.24 2.18
CA ALA A 103 -6.85 -14.25 1.20
C ALA A 103 -5.54 -14.71 1.82
N ASN A 104 -4.67 -15.29 1.00
CA ASN A 104 -3.31 -15.66 1.35
C ASN A 104 -2.31 -14.74 0.63
N LEU A 105 -1.34 -14.20 1.38
CA LEU A 105 -0.27 -13.36 0.84
C LEU A 105 1.08 -14.05 1.08
N ASP A 106 1.73 -14.48 0.00
CA ASP A 106 3.03 -15.13 0.02
C ASP A 106 4.10 -14.15 -0.45
N GLY A 107 4.87 -13.61 0.49
CA GLY A 107 5.94 -12.64 0.25
C GLY A 107 7.15 -13.24 -0.49
N ASP A 108 7.40 -14.54 -0.35
CA ASP A 108 8.51 -15.22 -1.02
C ASP A 108 8.20 -15.51 -2.48
N LYS A 109 6.94 -15.84 -2.78
CA LYS A 109 6.46 -16.10 -4.15
C LYS A 109 5.94 -14.86 -4.87
N GLY A 110 5.65 -13.78 -4.15
CA GLY A 110 5.03 -12.59 -4.72
C GLY A 110 3.59 -12.82 -5.16
N ILE A 111 2.81 -13.59 -4.38
CA ILE A 111 1.45 -14.01 -4.75
C ILE A 111 0.45 -13.49 -3.73
N LEU A 112 -0.66 -12.93 -4.23
CA LEU A 112 -1.91 -12.73 -3.49
C LEU A 112 -2.97 -13.66 -4.08
N GLU A 113 -3.53 -14.54 -3.25
CA GLU A 113 -4.54 -15.53 -3.63
C GLU A 113 -5.81 -15.33 -2.80
N ILE A 114 -6.97 -15.36 -3.46
CA ILE A 114 -8.28 -15.30 -2.79
C ILE A 114 -8.72 -16.74 -2.47
N ILE A 115 -9.24 -16.94 -1.26
CA ILE A 115 -9.70 -18.25 -0.76
C ILE A 115 -11.20 -18.45 -1.04
#